data_AF-A0A7L3CVS2-F1
#
_entry.id   AF-A0A7L3CVS2-F1
#
_cell.length_a   1.000
_cell.length_b   1.000
_cell.length_c   1.000
_cell.angle_alpha   90.00
_cell.angle_beta   90.00
_cell.angle_gamma   90.00
#
_symmetry.space_group_name_H-M   'P 1'
#
loop_
_entity.id
_entity.type
_entity.pdbx_description
1 polymer ?
#
loop_
_entity_poly.entity_id
_entity_poly.type
_entity_poly.pdbx_seq_one_letter_code
_entity_poly.pdbx_strand_id
1 'polypeptide(L)'
;MDDWQRKSPLDWETYVNKMVKVAAVEKHEYEGWVLTVDPVSASIVLATFLEDEKVSISVVLGHAVQDVKILKEGDDEMKQRLSRIFAPEESKAYSPEEHEKRKNDLKTWLETNHIPITEQGESGRTLCVAGVLTIDPPYGPEDCSSSNEIILSRVQGLIQGYLEKQQ
;
A
#
# COMPACT_ATOMS: atom_id res chain seq x y z
N MET A 1 33.66 -7.95 11.98
CA MET A 1 32.55 -8.66 11.32
C MET A 1 31.54 -8.91 12.41
N ASP A 2 30.52 -8.06 12.44
CA ASP A 2 29.54 -8.00 13.52
C ASP A 2 28.69 -9.27 13.58
N ASP A 3 28.35 -9.70 14.80
CA ASP A 3 27.60 -10.94 15.09
C ASP A 3 26.29 -11.03 14.30
N TRP A 4 25.67 -9.88 14.03
CA TRP A 4 24.40 -9.77 13.31
C TRP A 4 24.43 -10.36 11.90
N GLN A 5 25.44 -10.04 11.09
CA GLN A 5 25.54 -10.49 9.70
C GLN A 5 25.80 -12.00 9.57
N ARG A 6 26.21 -12.65 10.67
CA ARG A 6 26.52 -14.09 10.70
C ARG A 6 25.34 -14.95 11.13
N LYS A 7 24.25 -14.33 11.60
CA LYS A 7 23.03 -15.03 11.97
C LYS A 7 22.39 -15.68 10.75
N SER A 8 21.71 -16.79 10.97
CA SER A 8 20.95 -17.46 9.91
C SER A 8 19.59 -16.78 9.70
N PRO A 9 18.91 -17.03 8.57
CA PRO A 9 17.53 -16.57 8.36
C PRO A 9 16.57 -16.97 9.49
N LEU A 10 16.73 -18.17 10.06
CA LEU A 10 15.91 -18.64 11.18
C LEU A 10 16.19 -17.86 12.46
N ASP A 11 17.44 -17.44 12.68
CA ASP A 11 17.78 -16.59 13.82
C ASP A 11 17.15 -15.21 13.66
N TRP A 12 17.21 -14.62 12.46
CA TRP A 12 16.58 -13.33 12.16
C TRP A 12 15.06 -13.37 12.26
N GLU A 13 14.43 -14.47 11.88
CA GLU A 13 12.97 -14.66 12.03
C GLU A 13 12.52 -14.48 13.48
N THR A 14 13.37 -14.86 14.46
CA THR A 14 13.05 -14.67 15.88
C THR A 14 12.97 -13.21 16.34
N TYR A 15 13.36 -12.24 15.51
CA TYR A 15 13.25 -10.81 15.79
C TYR A 15 12.00 -10.18 15.17
N VAL A 16 11.39 -10.84 14.18
CA VAL A 16 10.23 -10.31 13.45
C VAL A 16 9.04 -10.11 14.41
N ASN A 17 8.32 -9.01 14.22
CA ASN A 17 7.22 -8.54 15.08
C ASN A 17 7.62 -8.15 16.51
N LYS A 18 8.90 -7.94 16.79
CA LYS A 18 9.37 -7.48 18.10
C LYS A 18 9.83 -6.03 18.06
N MET A 19 9.62 -5.32 19.16
CA MET A 19 10.22 -4.00 19.35
C MET A 19 11.68 -4.21 19.70
N VAL A 20 12.58 -3.61 18.90
CA VAL A 20 14.02 -3.71 19.11
C VAL A 20 14.66 -2.33 19.21
N LYS A 21 15.77 -2.28 19.94
CA LYS A 21 16.75 -1.21 19.88
C LYS A 21 17.97 -1.69 19.11
N VAL A 22 18.27 -1.02 18.00
CA VAL A 22 19.41 -1.31 17.12
C VAL A 22 20.49 -0.27 17.35
N ALA A 23 21.65 -0.70 17.82
CA ALA A 23 22.85 0.13 17.85
C ALA A 23 23.59 -0.03 16.53
N ALA A 24 23.88 1.08 15.87
CA ALA A 24 24.58 1.13 14.60
C ALA A 24 25.90 1.90 14.72
N VAL A 25 26.72 1.82 13.67
CA VAL A 25 27.97 2.57 13.56
C VAL A 25 27.79 4.06 13.82
N GLU A 26 28.87 4.71 14.24
CA GLU A 26 28.89 6.15 14.57
C GLU A 26 27.95 6.54 15.74
N LYS A 27 27.63 5.58 16.62
CA LYS A 27 26.76 5.77 17.80
C LYS A 27 25.31 6.14 17.46
N HIS A 28 24.86 5.79 16.26
CA HIS A 28 23.45 5.89 15.92
C HIS A 28 22.66 4.81 16.64
N GLU A 29 21.48 5.15 17.13
CA GLU A 29 20.55 4.22 17.74
C GLU A 29 19.18 4.37 17.09
N TYR A 30 18.56 3.24 16.77
CA TYR A 30 17.22 3.17 16.19
C TYR A 30 16.33 2.32 17.07
N GLU A 31 15.07 2.70 17.20
CA GLU A 31 14.06 1.94 17.93
C GLU A 31 12.81 1.77 17.07
N GLY A 32 12.31 0.55 16.98
CA GLY A 32 11.12 0.24 16.21
C GLY A 32 10.78 -1.24 16.17
N TRP A 33 9.64 -1.55 15.56
CA TRP A 33 9.18 -2.92 15.35
C TRP A 33 9.83 -3.53 14.13
N VAL A 34 10.45 -4.70 14.26
CA VAL A 34 11.04 -5.39 13.12
C VAL A 34 9.95 -5.94 12.21
N LEU A 35 9.90 -5.45 10.98
CA LEU A 35 9.02 -5.97 9.94
C LEU A 35 9.64 -7.19 9.25
N THR A 36 10.91 -7.06 8.89
CA THR A 36 11.66 -8.11 8.21
C THR A 36 13.16 -7.82 8.30
N VAL A 37 13.95 -8.83 7.99
CA VAL A 37 15.40 -8.73 7.79
C VAL A 37 15.69 -9.25 6.39
N ASP A 38 16.38 -8.45 5.56
CA ASP A 38 16.81 -8.92 4.24
C ASP A 38 17.92 -9.96 4.41
N PRO A 39 17.71 -11.23 4.00
CA PRO A 39 18.69 -12.28 4.20
C PRO A 39 19.97 -12.11 3.38
N VAL A 40 19.97 -11.24 2.37
CA VAL A 40 21.15 -10.99 1.53
C VAL A 40 22.05 -9.94 2.16
N SER A 41 21.51 -8.79 2.55
CA SER A 41 22.28 -7.67 3.11
C SER A 41 22.31 -7.63 4.64
N ALA A 42 21.55 -8.50 5.32
CA ALA A 42 21.26 -8.45 6.75
C ALA A 42 20.65 -7.11 7.22
N SER A 43 20.04 -6.34 6.32
CA SER A 43 19.42 -5.05 6.66
C SER A 43 18.13 -5.25 7.43
N ILE A 44 17.94 -4.45 8.49
CA ILE A 44 16.77 -4.51 9.37
C ILE A 44 15.77 -3.45 8.91
N VAL A 45 14.54 -3.86 8.64
CA VAL A 45 13.43 -2.95 8.33
C VAL A 45 12.61 -2.73 9.60
N LEU A 46 12.58 -1.49 10.08
CA LEU A 46 11.88 -1.07 11.29
C LEU A 46 10.65 -0.25 10.95
N ALA A 47 9.55 -0.52 11.64
CA ALA A 47 8.35 0.31 11.65
C ALA A 47 8.21 1.05 12.99
N THR A 48 7.94 2.35 12.92
CA THR A 48 7.66 3.19 14.08
C THR A 48 6.32 3.89 13.89
N PHE A 49 5.41 3.74 14.85
CA PHE A 49 4.10 4.40 14.84
C PHE A 49 4.21 5.76 15.51
N LEU A 50 3.89 6.83 14.78
CA LEU A 50 3.90 8.20 15.29
C LEU A 50 2.53 8.57 15.89
N GLU A 51 2.46 9.71 16.59
CA GLU A 51 1.25 10.17 17.30
C GLU A 51 0.02 10.34 16.38
N ASP A 52 0.23 10.64 15.09
CA ASP A 52 -0.84 10.84 14.09
C ASP A 52 -1.26 9.55 13.35
N GLU A 53 -1.05 8.37 13.93
CA GLU A 53 -1.24 7.05 13.29
C GLU A 53 -0.40 6.80 12.03
N LYS A 54 0.41 7.77 11.60
CA LYS A 54 1.38 7.63 10.51
C LYS A 54 2.45 6.62 10.89
N VAL A 55 2.82 5.79 9.91
CA VAL A 55 3.88 4.80 10.04
C VAL A 55 5.14 5.33 9.39
N SER A 56 6.23 5.38 10.14
CA SER A 56 7.56 5.66 9.63
C SER A 56 8.31 4.35 9.41
N ILE A 57 8.90 4.18 8.22
CA ILE A 57 9.73 3.03 7.89
C ILE A 57 11.19 3.48 7.87
N SER A 58 12.03 2.79 8.65
CA SER A 58 13.47 3.01 8.69
C SER A 58 14.20 1.73 8.31
N VAL A 59 15.27 1.85 7.52
CA VAL A 59 16.10 0.70 7.14
C VAL A 59 17.50 0.90 7.71
N VAL A 60 17.91 -0.01 8.58
CA VAL A 60 19.28 -0.04 9.12
C VAL A 60 20.07 -1.06 8.31
N LEU A 61 21.09 -0.59 7.59
CA LEU A 61 21.90 -1.44 6.72
C LEU A 61 22.67 -2.48 7.54
N GLY A 62 22.68 -3.74 7.11
CA GLY A 62 23.24 -4.84 7.91
C GLY A 62 24.73 -4.69 8.25
N HIS A 63 25.52 -4.04 7.39
CA HIS A 63 26.92 -3.73 7.66
C HIS A 63 27.13 -2.63 8.71
N ALA A 64 26.10 -1.84 9.00
CA ALA A 64 26.11 -0.79 10.00
C ALA A 64 25.62 -1.28 11.37
N VAL A 65 24.99 -2.45 11.45
CA VAL A 65 24.43 -3.00 12.71
C VAL A 65 25.55 -3.54 13.60
N GLN A 66 25.62 -3.02 14.84
CA GLN A 66 26.57 -3.46 15.86
C GLN A 66 25.92 -4.36 16.90
N ASP A 67 24.72 -4.02 17.38
CA ASP A 67 23.98 -4.78 18.39
C ASP A 67 22.47 -4.61 18.22
N VAL A 68 21.70 -5.64 18.57
CA VAL A 68 20.23 -5.65 18.48
C VAL A 68 19.64 -6.20 19.77
N LYS A 69 18.92 -5.35 20.52
CA LYS A 69 18.27 -5.72 21.78
C LYS A 69 16.76 -5.75 21.62
N ILE A 70 16.13 -6.84 22.04
CA ILE A 70 14.68 -6.95 22.10
C ILE A 70 14.20 -6.19 23.33
N LEU A 71 13.32 -5.21 23.13
CA LEU A 71 12.69 -4.41 24.19
C LEU A 71 11.32 -4.97 24.58
N LYS A 72 10.52 -5.39 23.58
CA LYS A 72 9.15 -5.87 23.79
C LYS A 72 8.78 -6.93 22.76
N GLU A 73 8.13 -7.98 23.22
CA GLU A 73 7.48 -8.99 22.37
C GLU A 73 6.18 -8.42 21.76
N GLY A 74 5.92 -8.72 20.48
CA GLY A 74 4.69 -8.31 19.82
C GLY A 74 3.50 -9.14 20.27
N ASP A 75 2.47 -8.47 20.78
CA ASP A 75 1.15 -9.07 20.96
C ASP A 75 0.45 -9.30 19.61
N ASP A 76 -0.64 -10.06 19.61
CA ASP A 76 -1.35 -10.42 18.38
C ASP A 76 -1.99 -9.19 17.71
N GLU A 77 -2.37 -8.18 18.49
CA GLU A 77 -2.86 -6.89 17.99
C GLU A 77 -1.76 -6.17 17.20
N MET A 78 -0.54 -6.09 17.73
CA MET A 78 0.58 -5.46 17.05
C MET A 78 0.98 -6.22 15.78
N LYS A 79 1.00 -7.55 15.81
CA LYS A 79 1.24 -8.36 14.60
C LYS A 79 0.22 -8.05 13.50
N GLN A 80 -1.06 -7.95 13.86
CA GLN A 80 -2.10 -7.55 12.91
C GLN A 80 -1.86 -6.13 12.40
N ARG A 81 -1.53 -5.19 13.29
CA ARG A 81 -1.24 -3.80 12.91
C ARG A 81 -0.06 -3.71 11.94
N LEU A 82 1.03 -4.44 12.19
CA LEU A 82 2.20 -4.48 11.30
C LEU A 82 1.85 -5.08 9.93
N SER A 83 1.04 -6.14 9.90
CA SER A 83 0.61 -6.78 8.64
C SER A 83 -0.21 -5.85 7.73
N ARG A 84 -0.89 -4.85 8.32
CA ARG A 84 -1.70 -3.86 7.60
C ARG A 84 -0.90 -2.70 7.00
N ILE A 85 0.37 -2.50 7.38
CA ILE A 85 1.17 -1.36 6.93
C ILE A 85 1.29 -1.30 5.39
N PHE A 86 1.42 -2.46 4.76
CA PHE A 86 1.52 -2.58 3.30
C PHE A 86 0.30 -3.26 2.68
N ALA A 87 -0.73 -3.53 3.49
CA ALA A 87 -2.01 -3.87 2.90
C ALA A 87 -2.48 -2.66 2.10
N PRO A 88 -3.04 -2.85 0.89
CA PRO A 88 -3.78 -1.77 0.25
C PRO A 88 -4.74 -1.20 1.29
N GLU A 89 -4.88 0.13 1.37
CA GLU A 89 -6.00 0.72 2.10
C GLU A 89 -7.24 -0.07 1.69
N GLU A 90 -8.00 -0.59 2.67
CA GLU A 90 -9.17 -1.41 2.38
C GLU A 90 -9.99 -0.65 1.34
N SER A 91 -9.91 -1.07 0.07
CA SER A 91 -10.77 -0.57 -0.98
C SER A 91 -12.15 -0.79 -0.41
N LYS A 92 -12.88 0.29 -0.09
CA LYS A 92 -14.18 0.21 0.59
C LYS A 92 -14.88 -1.02 0.07
N ALA A 93 -15.11 -2.01 0.94
CA ALA A 93 -15.57 -3.31 0.48
C ALA A 93 -16.99 -3.14 -0.07
N TYR A 94 -17.08 -2.88 -1.37
CA TYR A 94 -18.34 -2.66 -2.04
C TYR A 94 -19.00 -4.01 -2.26
N SER A 95 -20.28 -4.09 -1.95
CA SER A 95 -21.07 -5.26 -2.33
C SER A 95 -21.13 -5.37 -3.87
N PRO A 96 -21.40 -6.56 -4.43
CA PRO A 96 -21.60 -6.70 -5.88
C PRO A 96 -22.68 -5.76 -6.43
N GLU A 97 -23.72 -5.49 -5.63
CA GLU A 97 -24.82 -4.56 -5.96
C GLU A 97 -24.33 -3.11 -6.00
N GLU A 98 -23.46 -2.72 -5.06
CA GLU A 98 -22.87 -1.39 -5.01
C GLU A 98 -21.88 -1.16 -6.16
N HIS A 99 -21.09 -2.17 -6.52
CA HIS A 99 -20.24 -2.11 -7.70
C HIS A 99 -21.07 -1.90 -8.98
N GLU A 100 -22.16 -2.65 -9.13
CA GLU A 100 -23.04 -2.53 -10.30
C GLU A 100 -23.72 -1.15 -10.36
N LYS A 101 -24.18 -0.65 -9.21
CA LYS A 101 -24.75 0.70 -9.09
C LYS A 101 -23.74 1.77 -9.49
N ARG A 102 -22.53 1.74 -8.91
CA ARG A 102 -21.46 2.71 -9.23
C ARG A 102 -21.08 2.68 -10.70
N LYS A 103 -20.96 1.48 -11.29
CA LYS A 103 -20.70 1.29 -12.72
C LYS A 103 -21.76 2.00 -13.56
N ASN A 104 -23.03 1.73 -13.28
CA ASN A 104 -24.16 2.25 -14.06
C ASN A 104 -24.34 3.76 -13.87
N ASP A 105 -24.12 4.28 -12.65
CA ASP A 105 -24.17 5.72 -12.36
C ASP A 105 -23.06 6.46 -13.12
N LEU A 106 -21.82 5.95 -13.07
CA LEU A 106 -20.68 6.55 -13.79
C LEU A 106 -20.87 6.49 -15.31
N LYS A 107 -21.32 5.35 -15.83
CA LYS A 107 -21.63 5.17 -17.25
C LYS A 107 -22.68 6.18 -17.71
N THR A 108 -23.79 6.27 -16.99
CA THR A 108 -24.89 7.21 -17.29
C THR A 108 -24.41 8.66 -17.24
N TRP A 109 -23.57 9.01 -16.27
CA TRP A 109 -23.01 10.35 -16.16
C TRP A 109 -22.09 10.68 -17.35
N LEU A 110 -21.20 9.76 -17.74
CA LEU A 110 -20.32 9.95 -18.90
C LEU A 110 -21.13 10.09 -20.21
N GLU A 111 -22.14 9.25 -20.41
CA GLU A 111 -23.04 9.33 -21.57
C GLU A 111 -23.82 10.66 -21.61
N THR A 112 -24.32 11.11 -20.46
CA THR A 112 -25.02 12.40 -20.32
C THR A 112 -24.12 13.58 -20.66
N ASN A 113 -22.82 13.47 -20.39
CA ASN A 113 -21.82 14.49 -20.75
C ASN A 113 -21.23 14.27 -22.16
N HIS A 114 -21.87 13.44 -22.99
CA HIS A 114 -21.47 13.14 -24.37
C HIS A 114 -20.08 12.52 -24.51
N ILE A 115 -19.61 11.80 -23.48
CA ILE A 115 -18.36 11.06 -23.51
C ILE A 115 -18.66 9.62 -23.96
N PRO A 116 -18.08 9.14 -25.08
CA PRO A 116 -18.33 7.78 -25.56
C PRO A 116 -17.84 6.74 -24.57
N ILE A 117 -18.68 5.79 -24.20
CA ILE A 117 -18.34 4.71 -23.28
C ILE A 117 -18.93 3.38 -23.73
N THR A 118 -18.18 2.30 -23.53
CA THR A 118 -18.60 0.92 -23.86
C THR A 118 -18.17 -0.03 -22.76
N GLU A 119 -18.92 -1.10 -22.52
CA GLU A 119 -18.49 -2.16 -21.61
C GLU A 119 -17.55 -3.14 -22.33
N GLN A 120 -16.46 -3.53 -21.68
CA GLN A 120 -15.46 -4.46 -22.20
C GLN A 120 -15.16 -5.60 -21.20
N GLY A 121 -14.63 -6.70 -21.73
CA GLY A 121 -14.31 -7.93 -20.99
C GLY A 121 -15.46 -8.94 -20.95
N GLU A 122 -15.13 -10.23 -20.74
CA GLU A 122 -16.12 -11.33 -20.69
C GLU A 122 -17.18 -11.15 -19.58
N SER A 123 -16.85 -10.38 -18.55
CA SER A 123 -17.73 -10.08 -17.42
C SER A 123 -18.43 -8.71 -17.51
N GLY A 124 -18.14 -7.90 -18.55
CA GLY A 124 -18.73 -6.56 -18.72
C GLY A 124 -18.47 -5.59 -17.56
N ARG A 125 -17.41 -5.83 -16.78
CA ARG A 125 -17.07 -5.04 -15.59
C ARG A 125 -16.18 -3.85 -15.89
N THR A 126 -15.44 -3.88 -16.99
CA THR A 126 -14.52 -2.80 -17.34
C THR A 126 -15.24 -1.82 -18.25
N LEU A 127 -15.24 -0.53 -17.89
CA LEU A 127 -15.77 0.53 -18.74
C LEU A 127 -14.63 1.06 -19.63
N CYS A 128 -14.83 1.07 -20.94
CA CYS A 128 -13.90 1.67 -21.88
C CYS A 128 -14.42 3.01 -22.38
N VAL A 129 -13.66 4.06 -22.09
CA VAL A 129 -13.93 5.44 -22.49
C VAL A 129 -13.22 5.73 -23.80
N ALA A 130 -14.02 6.10 -24.82
CA ALA A 130 -13.57 6.48 -26.15
C ALA A 130 -12.59 5.48 -26.83
N GLY A 131 -12.59 4.20 -26.42
CA GLY A 131 -11.72 3.17 -26.98
C GLY A 131 -10.25 3.24 -26.53
N VAL A 132 -9.88 4.17 -25.65
CA VAL A 132 -8.47 4.50 -25.35
C VAL A 132 -8.12 4.47 -23.86
N LEU A 133 -9.13 4.47 -22.99
CA LEU A 133 -8.96 4.39 -21.54
C LEU A 133 -9.93 3.36 -20.97
N THR A 134 -9.47 2.56 -20.03
CA THR A 134 -10.29 1.61 -19.28
C THR A 134 -10.44 2.06 -17.84
N ILE A 135 -11.61 1.79 -17.26
CA ILE A 135 -11.92 2.04 -15.85
C ILE A 135 -12.37 0.71 -15.26
N ASP A 136 -11.64 0.23 -14.26
CA ASP A 136 -11.94 -1.01 -13.56
C ASP A 136 -12.64 -0.72 -12.23
N PRO A 137 -13.33 -1.72 -11.62
CA PRO A 137 -13.86 -1.57 -10.27
C PRO A 137 -12.74 -1.21 -9.26
N PRO A 138 -13.00 -0.36 -8.24
CA PRO A 138 -14.27 0.22 -7.80
C PRO A 138 -14.75 1.51 -8.50
N TYR A 139 -14.24 1.81 -9.70
CA TYR A 139 -14.64 2.94 -10.54
C TYR A 139 -14.33 4.33 -9.94
N GLY A 140 -13.19 4.43 -9.25
CA GLY A 140 -12.59 5.68 -8.79
C GLY A 140 -11.61 6.29 -9.81
N PRO A 141 -11.07 7.48 -9.50
CA PRO A 141 -10.07 8.12 -10.35
C PRO A 141 -8.78 7.29 -10.45
N GLU A 142 -8.36 6.63 -9.37
CA GLU A 142 -7.16 5.78 -9.37
C GLU A 142 -7.33 4.46 -10.14
N ASP A 143 -8.58 4.10 -10.49
CA ASP A 143 -8.91 2.84 -11.17
C ASP A 143 -8.93 2.99 -12.71
N CYS A 144 -8.35 4.08 -13.23
CA CYS A 144 -8.24 4.36 -14.65
C CYS A 144 -6.90 3.88 -15.23
N SER A 145 -6.92 3.34 -16.44
CA SER A 145 -5.73 2.90 -17.16
C SER A 145 -5.75 3.35 -18.62
N SER A 146 -4.67 3.97 -19.08
CA SER A 146 -4.48 4.37 -20.48
C SER A 146 -3.01 4.45 -20.84
N SER A 147 -2.68 4.24 -22.11
CA SER A 147 -1.34 4.51 -22.65
C SER A 147 -1.08 6.00 -22.90
N ASN A 148 -2.10 6.86 -22.76
CA ASN A 148 -1.99 8.30 -22.94
C ASN A 148 -2.25 9.04 -21.62
N GLU A 149 -1.17 9.51 -21.01
CA GLU A 149 -1.18 10.22 -19.71
C GLU A 149 -2.07 11.46 -19.69
N ILE A 150 -2.15 12.18 -20.82
CA ILE A 150 -2.99 13.40 -20.91
C ILE A 150 -4.47 13.04 -20.84
N ILE A 151 -4.85 11.90 -21.45
CA ILE A 151 -6.24 11.40 -21.41
C ILE A 151 -6.53 10.86 -20.02
N LEU A 152 -5.60 10.09 -19.44
CA LEU A 152 -5.70 9.55 -18.09
C LEU A 152 -5.98 10.67 -17.09
N SER A 153 -5.11 11.68 -17.00
CA SER A 153 -5.25 12.77 -16.03
C SER A 153 -6.57 13.55 -16.20
N ARG A 154 -7.05 13.72 -17.44
CA ARG A 154 -8.32 14.42 -17.71
C ARG A 154 -9.53 13.61 -17.25
N VAL A 155 -9.55 12.32 -17.56
CA VAL A 155 -10.67 11.44 -17.15
C VAL A 155 -10.68 11.27 -15.64
N GLN A 156 -9.50 11.11 -15.01
CA GLN A 156 -9.39 11.09 -13.55
C GLN A 156 -9.95 12.37 -12.92
N GLY A 157 -9.61 13.54 -13.46
CA GLY A 157 -10.18 14.81 -13.00
C GLY A 157 -11.69 14.93 -13.19
N LEU A 158 -12.25 14.37 -14.27
CA LEU A 158 -13.69 14.32 -14.50
C LEU A 158 -14.40 13.44 -13.46
N ILE A 159 -13.85 12.26 -13.19
CA ILE A 159 -14.39 11.31 -12.20
C ILE A 159 -14.30 11.93 -10.80
N GLN A 160 -13.17 12.54 -10.45
CA GLN A 160 -13.00 13.23 -9.18
C GLN A 160 -14.06 14.33 -8.98
N GLY A 161 -14.24 15.21 -9.97
CA GLY A 161 -15.26 16.26 -9.91
C GLY A 161 -16.71 15.74 -9.93
N TYR A 162 -16.95 14.55 -10.47
CA TYR A 162 -18.23 13.86 -10.36
C TYR A 162 -18.48 13.36 -8.93
N LEU A 163 -17.49 12.70 -8.32
CA LEU A 163 -17.59 12.16 -6.96
C LEU A 163 -17.77 13.27 -5.92
N GLU A 164 -17.11 14.41 -6.09
CA GLU A 164 -17.25 15.59 -5.21
C GLU A 164 -18.65 16.21 -5.25
N LYS A 165 -19.37 16.11 -6.38
CA LYS A 165 -20.75 16.61 -6.51
C LYS A 165 -21.81 15.69 -5.92
N GLN A 166 -21.43 14.44 -5.60
CA GLN A 166 -22.33 13.43 -5.03
C GLN A 166 -22.25 13.37 -3.48
N GLN A 167 -21.34 14.15 -2.87
CA GLN A 167 -21.22 14.36 -1.42
C GLN A 167 -22.04 15.58 -0.98
#